data_AF-A0A820Q805-F1
#
_entry.id   AF-A0A820Q805-F1
#
_cell.length_a   1.000
_cell.length_b   1.000
_cell.length_c   1.000
_cell.angle_alpha   90.00
_cell.angle_beta   90.00
_cell.angle_gamma   90.00
#
_symmetry.space_group_name_H-M   'P 1'
#
loop_
_entity.id
_entity.type
_entity.pdbx_description
1 polymer ?
#
loop_
_entity_poly.entity_id
_entity_poly.type
_entity_poly.pdbx_seq_one_letter_code
_entity_poly.pdbx_strand_id
1 'polypeptide(L)' 'GRILEGRWVCCRQQARDSPGCNSCDHTDVPRVFTQDLSYGTWTWVPP' A
#
# COMPACT_ATOMS: atom_id res chain seq x y z
N GLY A 1 -4.89 2.94 -2.52
CA GLY A 1 -6.34 3.15 -2.28
C GLY A 1 -7.15 2.07 -2.98
N ARG A 2 -8.48 2.04 -2.79
CA ARG A 2 -9.41 1.17 -3.54
C ARG A 2 -10.40 2.04 -4.31
N ILE A 3 -10.86 1.56 -5.46
CA ILE A 3 -11.99 2.17 -6.19
C ILE A 3 -13.27 1.41 -5.82
N LEU A 4 -14.29 2.15 -5.41
CA LEU A 4 -15.65 1.66 -5.18
C LEU A 4 -16.63 2.61 -5.85
N GLU A 5 -17.64 2.09 -6.53
CA GLU A 5 -18.66 2.89 -7.25
C GLU A 5 -18.04 3.93 -8.22
N GLY A 6 -16.95 3.55 -8.90
CA GLY A 6 -16.28 4.45 -9.87
C GLY A 6 -15.52 5.63 -9.25
N ARG A 7 -15.30 5.64 -7.92
CA ARG A 7 -14.51 6.67 -7.24
C ARG A 7 -13.45 6.06 -6.32
N TRP A 8 -12.33 6.76 -6.16
CA TRP A 8 -11.34 6.46 -5.14
C TRP A 8 -11.94 6.65 -3.75
N VAL A 9 -11.83 5.63 -2.89
CA VAL A 9 -12.41 5.67 -1.53
C VAL A 9 -11.76 6.75 -0.67
N CYS A 10 -10.46 7.00 -0.84
CA CYS A 10 -9.69 7.93 -0.01
C CYS A 10 -9.95 9.42 -0.31
N CYS A 11 -10.29 9.78 -1.55
CA CYS A 11 -10.42 11.19 -1.98
C CYS A 11 -11.62 11.49 -2.87
N ARG A 12 -12.45 10.49 -3.17
CA ARG A 12 -13.62 10.57 -4.05
C ARG A 12 -13.33 11.03 -5.50
N GLN A 13 -12.07 11.10 -5.90
CA GLN A 13 -11.69 11.34 -7.29
C GLN A 13 -12.26 10.22 -8.18
N GLN A 14 -12.80 10.58 -9.34
CA GLN A 14 -13.44 9.63 -10.27
C GLN A 14 -12.47 9.13 -11.34
N ALA A 15 -11.51 9.98 -11.75
CA ALA A 15 -10.53 9.57 -12.74
C ALA A 15 -9.57 8.54 -12.12
N ARG A 16 -9.46 7.39 -12.80
CA ARG A 16 -8.59 6.27 -12.40
C ARG A 16 -7.15 6.73 -12.24
N ASP A 17 -6.67 7.59 -13.13
CA ASP A 17 -5.27 8.03 -13.17
C ASP A 17 -5.07 9.40 -12.48
N SER A 18 -5.99 9.77 -11.58
CA SER A 18 -5.81 10.99 -10.78
C SER A 18 -4.54 10.90 -9.93
N PRO A 19 -3.84 12.03 -9.70
CA PRO A 19 -2.72 12.05 -8.77
C PRO A 19 -3.19 11.63 -7.36
N GLY A 20 -2.34 10.87 -6.66
CA GLY A 20 -2.62 10.40 -5.31
C GLY A 20 -2.93 11.56 -4.35
N CYS A 21 -3.96 11.39 -3.52
CA CYS A 21 -4.43 12.44 -2.62
C CYS A 21 -3.62 12.61 -1.33
N ASN A 22 -2.79 11.63 -1.00
CA ASN A 22 -1.90 11.65 0.15
C ASN A 22 -0.48 11.48 -0.34
N SER A 23 0.47 12.12 0.36
CA SER A 23 1.89 11.81 0.20
C SER A 23 2.11 10.32 0.49
N CYS A 24 2.87 9.67 -0.38
CA CYS A 24 3.31 8.31 -0.19
C CYS A 24 4.82 8.32 -0.01
N ASP A 25 5.29 7.79 1.11
CA ASP A 25 6.71 7.54 1.30
C ASP A 25 7.08 6.26 0.53
N HIS A 26 7.59 6.46 -0.68
CA HIS A 26 8.17 5.38 -1.46
C HIS A 26 9.43 4.89 -0.74
N THR A 27 9.51 3.58 -0.51
CA THR A 27 10.71 2.96 0.06
C THR A 27 11.53 2.36 -1.07
N ASP A 28 12.79 2.79 -1.19
CA ASP A 28 13.78 2.17 -2.06
C ASP A 28 14.46 0.96 -1.37
N VAL A 29 14.08 0.66 -0.13
CA VAL A 29 14.66 -0.45 0.63
C VAL A 29 14.09 -1.77 0.12
N PRO A 30 14.94 -2.75 -0.25
CA PRO A 30 14.47 -4.06 -0.68
C PRO A 30 13.65 -4.73 0.43
N ARG A 31 12.46 -5.21 0.07
CA ARG A 31 11.57 -5.91 1.00
C ARG A 31 12.00 -7.35 1.21
N VAL A 32 12.85 -7.60 2.21
CA VAL A 32 13.19 -8.97 2.65
C VAL A 32 12.21 -9.42 3.72
N PHE A 33 11.19 -10.18 3.32
CA PHE A 33 10.22 -10.71 4.26
C PHE A 33 10.84 -11.85 5.07
N THR A 34 10.65 -11.81 6.39
CA THR A 34 11.03 -12.90 7.29
C THR A 34 9.77 -13.66 7.67
N GLN A 35 9.82 -14.99 7.58
CA GLN A 35 8.70 -15.84 8.00
C GLN A 35 8.81 -16.17 9.49
N ASP A 36 7.78 -15.86 10.25
CA ASP A 36 7.59 -16.42 11.59
C ASP A 36 7.07 -17.86 11.43
N LEU A 37 7.93 -18.83 11.72
CA LEU A 37 7.64 -20.25 11.60
C LEU A 37 6.57 -20.73 12.60
N SER A 38 6.29 -19.96 13.65
CA SER A 38 5.31 -20.30 14.69
C SER A 38 3.88 -20.03 14.23
N TYR A 39 3.68 -18.97 13.45
CA TYR A 39 2.36 -18.50 13.02
C TYR A 39 2.17 -18.44 11.50
N GLY A 40 3.20 -18.79 10.72
CA GLY A 40 3.18 -18.78 9.25
C GLY A 40 3.04 -17.37 8.65
N THR A 41 3.26 -16.33 9.45
CA THR A 41 3.13 -14.94 9.03
C THR A 41 4.45 -14.42 8.48
N TRP A 42 4.38 -13.64 7.41
CA TRP A 42 5.54 -13.00 6.81
C TRP A 42 5.56 -11.54 7.24
N THR A 43 6.60 -11.13 7.95
CA THR A 43 6.77 -9.75 8.40
C THR A 43 7.93 -9.11 7.65
N TRP A 44 7.76 -7.84 7.29
CA TRP A 44 8.83 -7.01 6.79
C TRP A 44 8.91 -5.77 7.67
N VAL A 45 10.09 -5.50 8.21
CA VAL A 45 10.39 -4.32 9.00
C VAL A 45 11.49 -3.56 8.26
N PRO A 46 11.25 -2.29 7.87
CA PRO A 46 12.33 -1.46 7.34
C PRO A 46 13.43 -1.28 8.41
N PRO A 47 14.70 -1.14 8.00
CA PRO A 47 15.82 -0.94 8.92
C PRO A 47 15.67 0.31 9.80
#